data_AF-A0A7W5FR42-F1
#
_entry.id   AF-A0A7W5FR42-F1
#
_cell.length_a   1.000
_cell.length_b   1.000
_cell.length_c   1.000
_cell.angle_alpha   90.00
_cell.angle_beta   90.00
_cell.angle_gamma   90.00
#
_symmetry.space_group_name_H-M   'P 1'
#
loop_
_entity.id
_entity.type
_entity.pdbx_description
1 polymer ?
#
loop_
_entity_poly.entity_id
_entity_poly.type
_entity_poly.pdbx_seq_one_letter_code
_entity_poly.pdbx_strand_id
1 'polypeptide(L)'
;MAEYRRDNANISWGWQYEIAIKTVQLWLILISNLSLSSEESAKHNRRQQERLQVMLSFIRQHYSDTITLKEIADAAHLSVSECTRSFKKSIHMTPYLYLVKYRMTRSCELLEATEYTITEITQRVGFNLVNHYIQSFIKHGGMTPKEYRHLRNARTTS
;
A
#
# COMPACT_ATOMS: atom_id res chain seq x y z
N MET A 1 59.79 -29.57 41.99
CA MET A 1 58.48 -29.17 42.55
C MET A 1 58.12 -27.81 41.99
N ALA A 2 57.58 -27.76 40.78
CA ALA A 2 56.95 -26.59 40.18
C ALA A 2 56.05 -27.09 39.03
N GLU A 3 54.77 -26.73 39.12
CA GLU A 3 53.84 -26.39 38.03
C GLU A 3 53.71 -27.38 36.85
N TYR A 4 52.53 -27.84 36.51
CA TYR A 4 51.60 -26.98 35.77
C TYR A 4 50.21 -27.61 35.73
N ARG A 5 49.24 -26.79 36.15
CA ARG A 5 47.79 -26.97 36.08
C ARG A 5 47.38 -27.40 34.66
N ARG A 6 46.88 -28.63 34.47
CA ARG A 6 46.16 -29.03 33.25
C ARG A 6 44.70 -28.58 33.34
N ASP A 7 44.51 -27.27 33.24
CA ASP A 7 43.29 -26.72 32.67
C ASP A 7 43.65 -26.24 31.27
N ASN A 8 43.23 -26.96 30.22
CA ASN A 8 42.55 -26.28 29.12
C ASN A 8 42.07 -27.22 28.00
N ALA A 9 40.84 -26.91 27.61
CA ALA A 9 40.37 -26.92 26.24
C ALA A 9 39.98 -28.29 25.66
N ASN A 10 38.78 -28.72 26.06
CA ASN A 10 37.89 -29.51 25.23
C ASN A 10 37.49 -28.67 24.00
N ILE A 11 38.44 -28.42 23.10
CA ILE A 11 38.20 -27.77 21.81
C ILE A 11 37.49 -28.83 20.98
N SER A 12 36.17 -28.71 20.89
CA SER A 12 35.35 -29.53 19.99
C SER A 12 35.80 -29.27 18.54
N TRP A 13 36.72 -30.10 18.05
CA TRP A 13 37.15 -30.09 16.67
C TRP A 13 35.98 -30.60 15.82
N GLY A 14 35.29 -29.69 15.12
CA GLY A 14 34.11 -30.07 14.34
C GLY A 14 33.22 -28.92 13.90
N TRP A 15 33.24 -27.81 14.64
CA TRP A 15 32.37 -26.65 14.36
C TRP A 15 32.53 -26.10 12.95
N GLN A 16 33.75 -26.09 12.40
CA GLN A 16 33.99 -25.65 11.02
C GLN A 16 33.24 -26.52 10.00
N TYR A 17 33.16 -27.84 10.23
CA TYR A 17 32.41 -28.76 9.37
C TYR A 17 30.91 -28.63 9.59
N GLU A 18 30.48 -28.43 10.84
CA GLU A 18 29.08 -28.19 11.16
C GLU A 18 28.58 -26.90 10.49
N ILE A 19 29.35 -25.81 10.58
CA ILE A 19 29.05 -24.55 9.89
C ILE A 19 29.04 -24.75 8.37
N ALA A 20 30.00 -25.48 7.80
CA ALA A 20 30.02 -25.77 6.36
C ALA A 20 28.77 -26.55 5.91
N ILE A 21 28.34 -27.56 6.68
CA ILE A 21 27.13 -28.32 6.36
C ILE A 21 25.88 -27.44 6.48
N LYS A 22 25.77 -26.64 7.55
CA LYS A 22 24.62 -25.74 7.77
C LYS A 22 24.55 -24.65 6.72
N THR A 23 25.69 -24.12 6.26
CA THR A 23 25.74 -23.11 5.19
C THR A 23 25.30 -23.71 3.86
N VAL A 24 25.77 -24.91 3.50
CA VAL A 24 25.32 -25.60 2.27
C VAL A 24 23.83 -25.93 2.32
N GLN A 25 23.32 -26.39 3.47
CA GLN A 25 21.88 -26.62 3.66
C GLN A 25 21.08 -25.33 3.50
N LEU A 26 21.53 -24.23 4.09
CA LEU A 26 20.90 -22.91 3.93
C LEU A 26 20.92 -22.47 2.46
N TRP A 27 22.04 -22.61 1.77
CA TRP A 27 22.15 -22.30 0.34
C TRP A 27 21.19 -23.13 -0.51
N LEU A 28 21.02 -24.43 -0.20
CA LEU A 28 20.12 -25.32 -0.93
C LEU A 28 18.65 -24.97 -0.68
N ILE A 29 18.30 -24.60 0.57
CA ILE A 29 16.97 -24.08 0.92
C ILE A 29 16.72 -22.74 0.22
N LEU A 30 17.70 -21.84 0.22
CA LEU A 30 17.60 -20.55 -0.46
C LEU A 30 17.44 -20.74 -1.96
N ILE A 31 18.25 -21.56 -2.63
CA ILE A 31 18.15 -21.77 -4.08
C ILE A 31 16.86 -22.51 -4.48
N SER A 32 16.34 -23.40 -3.63
CA SER A 32 15.07 -24.09 -3.90
C SER A 32 13.84 -23.18 -3.69
N ASN A 33 13.87 -22.28 -2.70
CA ASN A 33 12.79 -21.32 -2.44
C ASN A 33 12.92 -20.02 -3.26
N LEU A 34 14.13 -19.63 -3.62
CA LEU A 34 14.45 -18.59 -4.60
C LEU A 34 14.49 -19.14 -6.02
N SER A 35 14.16 -20.44 -6.22
CA SER A 35 14.14 -21.08 -7.53
C SER A 35 13.49 -20.10 -8.47
N LEU A 36 14.34 -19.57 -9.36
CA LEU A 36 14.08 -18.35 -10.10
C LEU A 36 12.64 -18.42 -10.55
N SER A 37 11.79 -17.53 -10.04
CA SER A 37 10.51 -17.31 -10.68
C SER A 37 10.87 -17.21 -12.15
N SER A 38 10.40 -18.16 -12.98
CA SER A 38 10.84 -18.25 -14.37
C SER A 38 10.87 -16.85 -14.96
N GLU A 39 11.81 -16.52 -15.85
CA GLU A 39 11.89 -15.15 -16.40
C GLU A 39 10.50 -14.65 -16.84
N GLU A 40 9.64 -15.57 -17.30
CA GLU A 40 8.21 -15.40 -17.56
C GLU A 40 7.37 -14.96 -16.35
N SER A 41 7.49 -15.61 -15.18
CA SER A 41 6.82 -15.24 -13.93
C SER A 41 7.31 -13.88 -13.40
N ALA A 42 8.61 -13.61 -13.42
CA ALA A 42 9.17 -12.31 -13.04
C ALA A 42 8.66 -11.19 -13.97
N LYS A 43 8.67 -11.44 -15.29
CA LYS A 43 8.13 -10.53 -16.31
C LYS A 43 6.63 -10.32 -16.17
N HIS A 44 5.87 -11.37 -15.85
CA HIS A 44 4.44 -11.27 -15.57
C HIS A 44 4.16 -10.39 -14.35
N ASN A 45 4.86 -10.61 -13.24
CA ASN A 45 4.70 -9.81 -12.03
C ASN A 45 5.05 -8.35 -12.26
N ARG A 46 6.14 -8.08 -12.99
CA ARG A 46 6.52 -6.71 -13.39
C ARG A 46 5.42 -6.03 -14.21
N ARG A 47 4.88 -6.71 -15.23
CA ARG A 47 3.78 -6.18 -16.04
C ARG A 47 2.51 -5.91 -15.22
N GLN A 48 2.18 -6.77 -14.26
CA GLN A 48 1.05 -6.55 -13.36
C GLN A 48 1.28 -5.32 -12.47
N GLN A 49 2.50 -5.15 -11.95
CA GLN A 49 2.87 -4.00 -11.15
C GLN A 49 2.83 -2.70 -11.96
N GLU A 50 3.36 -2.69 -13.18
CA GLU A 50 3.29 -1.55 -14.10
C GLU A 50 1.84 -1.15 -14.38
N ARG A 51 0.99 -2.12 -14.74
CA ARG A 51 -0.45 -1.89 -14.95
C ARG A 51 -1.13 -1.28 -13.72
N LEU A 52 -0.82 -1.79 -12.53
CA LEU A 52 -1.33 -1.22 -11.28
C LEU A 52 -0.88 0.23 -11.11
N GLN A 53 0.40 0.54 -11.33
CA GLN A 53 0.90 1.91 -11.22
C GLN A 53 0.22 2.86 -12.19
N VAL A 54 -0.07 2.42 -13.42
CA VAL A 54 -0.83 3.20 -14.40
C VAL A 54 -2.23 3.50 -13.89
N MET A 55 -2.96 2.49 -13.39
CA MET A 55 -4.31 2.70 -12.84
C MET A 55 -4.32 3.62 -11.61
N LEU A 56 -3.35 3.47 -10.71
CA LEU A 56 -3.21 4.34 -9.53
C LEU A 56 -2.91 5.78 -9.93
N SER A 57 -2.02 5.97 -10.91
CA SER A 57 -1.67 7.29 -11.42
C SER A 57 -2.86 7.97 -12.09
N PHE A 58 -3.61 7.22 -12.91
CA PHE A 58 -4.85 7.70 -13.51
C PHE A 58 -5.84 8.20 -12.45
N ILE A 59 -6.08 7.40 -11.39
CA ILE A 59 -6.95 7.81 -10.28
C ILE A 59 -6.42 9.08 -9.62
N ARG A 60 -5.11 9.18 -9.34
CA ARG A 60 -4.55 10.38 -8.70
C ARG A 60 -4.68 11.65 -9.53
N GLN A 61 -4.65 11.52 -10.85
CA GLN A 61 -4.77 12.64 -11.78
C GLN A 61 -6.22 13.06 -12.00
N HIS A 62 -7.15 12.11 -12.00
CA HIS A 62 -8.56 12.33 -12.36
C HIS A 62 -9.55 12.16 -11.19
N TYR A 63 -9.07 12.09 -9.95
CA TYR A 63 -9.94 11.84 -8.79
C TYR A 63 -11.04 12.89 -8.62
N SER A 64 -10.82 14.14 -9.02
CA SER A 64 -11.79 15.23 -8.96
C SER A 64 -12.93 15.06 -9.97
N ASP A 65 -12.72 14.26 -11.01
CA ASP A 65 -13.65 14.12 -12.10
C ASP A 65 -14.62 12.95 -11.85
N THR A 66 -15.73 12.90 -12.57
CA THR A 66 -16.64 11.76 -12.54
C THR A 66 -16.06 10.58 -13.33
N ILE A 67 -15.15 9.84 -12.71
CA ILE A 67 -14.54 8.66 -13.33
C ILE A 67 -15.32 7.37 -13.03
N THR A 68 -15.41 6.51 -14.03
CA THR A 68 -16.00 5.19 -13.99
C THR A 68 -14.94 4.11 -13.79
N LEU A 69 -15.38 2.95 -13.30
CA LEU A 69 -14.49 1.78 -13.18
C LEU A 69 -13.94 1.32 -14.54
N LYS A 70 -14.70 1.55 -15.61
CA LYS A 70 -14.28 1.24 -16.98
C LYS A 70 -13.10 2.10 -17.41
N GLU A 71 -13.15 3.41 -17.18
CA GLU A 71 -12.04 4.32 -17.53
C GLU A 71 -10.75 3.98 -16.77
N ILE A 72 -10.85 3.59 -15.50
CA ILE A 72 -9.68 3.13 -14.72
C ILE A 72 -9.08 1.86 -15.35
N ALA A 73 -9.92 0.93 -15.79
CA ALA A 73 -9.46 -0.30 -16.43
C ALA A 73 -8.85 -0.05 -17.82
N ASP A 74 -9.48 0.83 -18.60
CA ASP A 74 -9.04 1.23 -19.94
C ASP A 74 -7.68 1.93 -19.90
N ALA A 75 -7.39 2.72 -18.85
CA ALA A 75 -6.09 3.36 -18.65
C ALA A 75 -4.91 2.37 -18.64
N ALA A 76 -5.13 1.12 -18.21
CA ALA A 76 -4.12 0.06 -18.21
C ALA A 76 -4.37 -1.03 -19.27
N HIS A 77 -5.28 -0.79 -20.21
CA HIS A 77 -5.72 -1.74 -21.23
C HIS A 77 -6.16 -3.09 -20.63
N LEU A 78 -7.00 -3.02 -19.60
CA LEU A 78 -7.55 -4.17 -18.90
C LEU A 78 -9.07 -4.21 -19.01
N SER A 79 -9.64 -5.41 -18.90
CA SER A 79 -11.06 -5.53 -18.59
C SER A 79 -11.35 -5.06 -17.15
N VAL A 80 -12.59 -4.66 -16.87
CA VAL A 80 -13.04 -4.28 -15.52
C VAL A 80 -12.82 -5.39 -14.49
N SER A 81 -13.01 -6.65 -14.90
CA SER A 81 -12.76 -7.82 -14.06
C SER A 81 -11.28 -7.96 -13.70
N GLU A 82 -10.39 -7.81 -14.68
CA GLU A 82 -8.95 -7.87 -14.45
C GLU A 82 -8.45 -6.70 -13.60
N CYS A 83 -8.95 -5.50 -13.84
CA CYS A 83 -8.67 -4.32 -13.02
C CYS A 83 -9.02 -4.60 -11.54
N THR A 84 -10.24 -5.09 -11.29
CA THR A 84 -10.71 -5.42 -9.93
C THR A 84 -9.85 -6.51 -9.28
N ARG A 85 -9.51 -7.56 -10.04
CA ARG A 85 -8.64 -8.66 -9.57
C ARG A 85 -7.24 -8.18 -9.25
N SER A 86 -6.66 -7.33 -10.11
CA SER A 86 -5.33 -6.75 -9.93
C SER A 86 -5.27 -5.91 -8.65
N PHE A 87 -6.24 -5.02 -8.45
CA PHE A 87 -6.35 -4.21 -7.23
C PHE A 87 -6.49 -5.06 -5.96
N LYS A 88 -7.37 -6.08 -5.97
CA LYS A 88 -7.54 -6.97 -4.82
C LYS A 88 -6.29 -7.78 -4.50
N LYS A 89 -5.57 -8.26 -5.52
CA LYS A 89 -4.35 -9.05 -5.36
C LYS A 89 -3.19 -8.19 -4.84
N SER A 90 -3.05 -6.97 -5.34
CA SER A 90 -1.87 -6.16 -5.07
C SER A 90 -2.00 -5.22 -3.86
N ILE A 91 -3.20 -4.67 -3.61
CA ILE A 91 -3.41 -3.67 -2.55
C ILE A 91 -4.63 -3.99 -1.67
N HIS A 92 -5.19 -5.19 -1.78
CA HIS A 92 -6.29 -5.69 -0.95
C HIS A 92 -7.53 -4.80 -0.88
N MET A 93 -7.81 -4.05 -1.94
CA MET A 93 -9.00 -3.21 -2.06
C MET A 93 -9.55 -3.21 -3.49
N THR A 94 -10.74 -2.67 -3.70
CA THR A 94 -11.28 -2.46 -5.04
C THR A 94 -10.84 -1.10 -5.59
N PRO A 95 -10.84 -0.90 -6.92
CA PRO A 95 -10.48 0.39 -7.51
C PRO A 95 -11.39 1.53 -7.02
N TYR A 96 -12.70 1.27 -6.90
CA TYR A 96 -13.65 2.24 -6.35
C TYR A 96 -13.34 2.62 -4.90
N LEU A 97 -13.01 1.63 -4.05
CA LEU A 97 -12.67 1.89 -2.66
C LEU A 97 -11.37 2.71 -2.54
N TYR A 98 -10.39 2.43 -3.40
CA TYR A 98 -9.17 3.23 -3.49
C TYR A 98 -9.47 4.68 -3.88
N LEU A 99 -10.29 4.91 -4.91
CA LEU A 99 -10.73 6.25 -5.33
C LEU A 99 -11.40 7.00 -4.17
N VAL A 100 -12.38 6.39 -3.51
CA VAL A 100 -13.07 7.01 -2.37
C VAL A 100 -12.07 7.37 -1.26
N LYS A 101 -11.17 6.45 -0.91
CA LYS A 101 -10.15 6.69 0.11
C LYS A 101 -9.24 7.86 -0.26
N TYR A 102 -8.79 7.92 -1.52
CA TYR A 102 -7.96 9.00 -2.02
C TYR A 102 -8.69 10.35 -1.98
N ARG A 103 -9.97 10.39 -2.39
CA ARG A 103 -10.82 11.59 -2.28
C ARG A 103 -10.98 12.05 -0.84
N MET A 104 -11.13 11.12 0.12
CA MET A 104 -11.22 11.47 1.54
C MET A 104 -9.92 12.09 2.05
N THR A 105 -8.76 11.53 1.69
CA THR A 105 -7.46 12.11 2.05
C THR A 105 -7.32 13.54 1.52
N ARG A 106 -7.65 13.77 0.24
CA ARG A 106 -7.65 15.12 -0.35
C ARG A 106 -8.67 16.05 0.30
N SER A 107 -9.81 15.52 0.71
CA SER A 107 -10.80 16.30 1.44
C SER A 107 -10.28 16.77 2.80
N CYS A 108 -9.54 15.94 3.55
CA CYS A 108 -8.96 16.35 4.81
C CYS A 108 -7.95 17.49 4.61
N GLU A 109 -7.08 17.37 3.59
CA GLU A 109 -6.12 18.42 3.22
C GLU A 109 -6.83 19.75 2.93
N LEU A 110 -7.93 19.73 2.16
CA LEU A 110 -8.71 20.93 1.87
C LEU A 110 -9.43 21.50 3.10
N LEU A 111 -9.92 20.63 4.00
CA LEU A 111 -10.57 21.07 5.24
C LEU A 111 -9.61 21.80 6.17
N GLU A 112 -8.33 21.42 6.18
CA GLU A 112 -7.26 22.02 6.99
C GLU A 112 -6.64 23.26 6.34
N ALA A 113 -6.47 23.25 5.01
CA ALA A 113 -5.74 24.31 4.31
C ALA A 113 -6.62 25.48 3.84
N THR A 114 -7.95 25.33 3.88
CA THR A 114 -8.87 26.29 3.24
C THR A 114 -10.17 26.50 4.02
N GLU A 115 -10.80 27.65 3.78
CA GLU A 115 -12.13 28.01 4.31
C GLU A 115 -13.29 27.62 3.37
N TYR A 116 -13.05 26.77 2.37
CA TYR A 116 -14.11 26.33 1.46
C TYR A 116 -15.26 25.68 2.22
N THR A 117 -16.48 25.93 1.77
CA THR A 117 -17.68 25.29 2.30
C THR A 117 -17.65 23.78 2.05
N ILE A 118 -18.42 23.02 2.84
CA ILE A 118 -18.52 21.57 2.66
C ILE A 118 -19.01 21.20 1.24
N THR A 119 -19.90 22.01 0.67
CA THR A 119 -20.39 21.86 -0.71
C THR A 119 -19.27 22.05 -1.73
N GLU A 120 -18.45 23.08 -1.56
CA GLU A 120 -17.31 23.37 -2.44
C GLU A 120 -16.23 22.28 -2.38
N ILE A 121 -15.96 21.75 -1.19
CA ILE A 121 -15.01 20.63 -1.02
C ILE A 121 -15.56 19.36 -1.66
N THR A 122 -16.85 19.07 -1.47
CA THR A 122 -17.53 17.93 -2.11
C THR A 122 -17.29 17.94 -3.62
N GLN A 123 -17.51 19.09 -4.26
CA GLN A 123 -17.33 19.26 -5.70
C GLN A 123 -15.85 19.12 -6.10
N ARG A 124 -14.93 19.79 -5.37
CA ARG A 124 -13.49 19.76 -5.67
C ARG A 124 -12.86 18.37 -5.55
N VAL A 125 -13.35 17.54 -4.64
CA VAL A 125 -12.86 16.16 -4.49
C VAL A 125 -13.65 15.14 -5.33
N GLY A 126 -14.60 15.60 -6.15
CA GLY A 126 -15.25 14.79 -7.18
C GLY A 126 -16.47 13.99 -6.75
N PHE A 127 -17.16 14.39 -5.66
CA PHE A 127 -18.46 13.81 -5.31
C PHE A 127 -19.61 14.58 -5.98
N ASN A 128 -20.54 13.85 -6.57
CA ASN A 128 -21.73 14.44 -7.19
C ASN A 128 -22.74 14.95 -6.16
N LEU A 129 -22.78 14.33 -4.97
CA LEU A 129 -23.77 14.61 -3.94
C LEU A 129 -23.10 14.82 -2.60
N VAL A 130 -23.42 15.93 -1.94
CA VAL A 130 -22.90 16.31 -0.61
C VAL A 130 -23.25 15.24 0.44
N ASN A 131 -24.47 14.70 0.40
CA ASN A 131 -24.88 13.65 1.34
C ASN A 131 -24.03 12.38 1.19
N HIS A 132 -23.72 11.95 -0.04
CA HIS A 132 -22.88 10.78 -0.28
C HIS A 132 -21.44 11.01 0.20
N TYR A 133 -20.92 12.23 0.01
CA TYR A 133 -19.64 12.64 0.55
C TYR A 133 -19.61 12.60 2.08
N ILE A 134 -20.58 13.22 2.76
CA ILE A 134 -20.63 13.26 4.24
C ILE A 134 -20.68 11.84 4.81
N GLN A 135 -21.55 10.97 4.28
CA GLN A 135 -21.64 9.58 4.73
C GLN A 135 -20.33 8.81 4.51
N SER A 136 -19.68 9.04 3.37
CA SER A 136 -18.37 8.44 3.08
C SER A 136 -17.28 8.96 4.02
N PHE A 137 -17.32 10.25 4.36
CA PHE A 137 -16.37 10.87 5.27
C PHE A 137 -16.53 10.35 6.70
N ILE A 138 -17.77 10.22 7.20
CA ILE A 138 -18.05 9.62 8.50
C ILE A 138 -17.58 8.16 8.52
N LYS A 139 -17.87 7.38 7.48
CA LYS A 139 -17.39 5.99 7.37
C LYS A 139 -15.86 5.89 7.38
N HIS A 140 -15.18 6.92 6.86
CA HIS A 140 -13.73 6.96 6.78
C HIS A 140 -13.06 7.44 8.09
N GLY A 141 -13.58 8.50 8.71
CA GLY A 141 -12.95 9.21 9.82
C GLY A 141 -13.71 9.19 11.14
N GLY A 142 -14.91 8.59 11.19
CA GLY A 142 -15.74 8.47 12.40
C GLY A 142 -16.45 9.74 12.86
N MET A 143 -16.29 10.85 12.12
CA MET A 143 -16.88 12.16 12.43
C MET A 143 -17.26 12.90 11.15
N THR A 144 -18.05 13.96 11.28
CA THR A 144 -18.44 14.79 10.13
C THR A 144 -17.28 15.66 9.65
N PRO A 145 -17.26 16.08 8.36
CA PRO A 145 -16.30 17.04 7.83
C PRO A 145 -16.21 18.34 8.64
N LYS A 146 -17.37 18.81 9.14
CA LYS A 146 -17.46 20.06 9.93
C LYS A 146 -16.82 19.91 11.30
N GLU A 147 -17.10 18.81 12.00
CA GLU A 147 -16.46 18.48 13.28
C GLU A 147 -14.95 18.31 13.11
N TYR A 148 -14.53 17.64 12.02
CA TYR A 148 -13.12 17.46 11.69
C TYR A 148 -12.40 18.81 11.56
N ARG A 149 -12.95 19.75 10.77
CA ARG A 149 -12.37 21.10 10.63
C ARG A 149 -12.28 21.82 11.97
N HIS A 150 -13.35 21.81 12.77
CA HIS A 150 -13.35 22.47 14.08
C HIS A 150 -12.26 21.89 15.00
N LEU A 151 -12.13 20.56 15.04
CA LEU A 151 -11.12 19.87 15.84
C LEU A 151 -9.69 20.24 15.40
N ARG A 152 -9.43 20.35 14.09
CA ARG A 152 -8.11 20.68 13.56
C ARG A 152 -7.75 22.14 13.81
N ASN A 153 -8.68 23.07 13.57
CA ASN A 153 -8.46 24.50 13.82
C ASN A 153 -8.22 24.79 15.30
N ALA A 154 -8.89 24.09 16.22
CA ALA A 154 -8.66 24.23 17.65
C ALA A 154 -7.25 23.80 18.09
N ARG A 155 -6.61 22.86 17.38
CA ARG A 155 -5.25 22.39 17.70
C ARG A 155 -4.14 23.28 17.13
N THR A 156 -4.44 24.11 16.13
CA THR A 156 -3.46 24.99 15.49
C THR A 156 -3.33 26.34 16.22
N THR A 157 -4.32 26.71 17.03
CA THR A 157 -4.35 27.96 17.81
C THR A 157 -3.83 27.78 19.26
N SER A 158 -3.23 26.63 19.59
CA SER A 158 -2.54 26.35 20.86
C SER A 158 -1.07 26.04 20.62
#